data_AF-A0A8W8NPP3-F1
#
_entry.id   AF-A0A8W8NPP3-F1
#
_cell.length_a   1.000
_cell.length_b   1.000
_cell.length_c   1.000
_cell.angle_alpha   90.00
_cell.angle_beta   90.00
_cell.angle_gamma   90.00
#
_symmetry.space_group_name_H-M   'P 1'
#
loop_
_entity.id
_entity.type
_entity.pdbx_description
1 polymer ?
#
loop_
_entity_poly.entity_id
_entity_poly.type
_entity_poly.pdbx_seq_one_letter_code
_entity_poly.pdbx_strand_id
1 'polypeptide(L)'
;MLSYQNIRKSIVLNYKSILDEMQISLAKETLSKCVGDVNEIRNKIYEGGKSRKERMSNFLRLIIHDDCNVIEFAKVLRENGLEELLACEESITRRHISAQDIDMVENTDAWTESINFENLSNLFDSFNIVIPEDPSQMSFTRNLLNTTKLDEFVSEIKLLARRIVLCKHIKDEDKILGTVYIYEVAVKHKENQIVIEEMDPREQLDFFHRKNDKLIKVIQIKGGSSDVSETKIRDSIPINHIRDIVSDVVNRALSKEIITRLCFEAVIQESGNIKSDPYICRSSSTVERLTKELIEKTLESVGGYLVSEMCAEMQRQIVSDIKSNFNFSLDLFKTVLEISKFILLKSALTAIAAILHPYAGVVFGVVSAATFFIAVNVNSTAWRRNIATAIYEKMSKIKQKVVQEATSNMLRRCKITIDELDNIVRQLEAFQRRIDLSDHVLRELLLCL
;
A
#
# COMPACT_ATOMS: atom_id res chain seq x y z
N MET A 1 14.48 -3.19 -22.66
CA MET A 1 13.20 -2.46 -22.59
C MET A 1 13.44 -1.24 -21.71
N LEU A 2 13.24 -0.01 -22.21
CA LEU A 2 13.42 1.19 -21.39
C LEU A 2 12.41 1.16 -20.23
N SER A 3 12.86 1.40 -19.00
CA SER A 3 11.96 1.57 -17.85
C SER A 3 11.02 2.75 -18.11
N TYR A 4 9.74 2.64 -17.72
CA TYR A 4 8.76 3.73 -17.88
C TYR A 4 9.24 5.04 -17.22
N GLN A 5 10.04 4.95 -16.17
CA GLN A 5 10.67 6.09 -15.50
C GLN A 5 11.65 6.83 -16.43
N ASN A 6 12.43 6.09 -17.23
CA ASN A 6 13.35 6.68 -18.21
C ASN A 6 12.58 7.35 -19.34
N ILE A 7 11.49 6.73 -19.82
CA ILE A 7 10.62 7.30 -20.86
C ILE A 7 9.96 8.60 -20.35
N ARG A 8 9.42 8.59 -19.13
CA ARG A 8 8.85 9.77 -18.48
C ARG A 8 9.89 10.89 -18.36
N LYS A 9 11.11 10.56 -17.93
CA LYS A 9 12.23 11.51 -17.85
C LYS A 9 12.54 12.11 -19.23
N SER A 10 12.62 11.30 -20.29
CA SER A 10 12.84 11.77 -21.66
C SER A 10 11.72 12.71 -22.13
N ILE A 11 10.46 12.38 -21.88
CA ILE A 11 9.31 13.22 -22.26
C ILE A 11 9.39 14.60 -21.58
N VAL A 12 9.78 14.65 -20.29
CA VAL A 12 9.92 15.91 -19.55
C VAL A 12 11.11 16.73 -20.06
N LEU A 13 12.25 16.09 -20.33
CA LEU A 13 13.43 16.78 -20.86
C LEU A 13 13.21 17.33 -22.27
N ASN A 14 12.50 16.59 -23.12
CA ASN A 14 12.20 16.99 -24.50
C ASN A 14 10.81 17.64 -24.65
N TYR A 15 10.21 18.10 -23.56
CA TYR A 15 8.81 18.56 -23.54
C TYR A 15 8.52 19.63 -24.60
N LYS A 16 9.43 20.59 -24.78
CA LYS A 16 9.29 21.66 -25.78
C LYS A 16 9.32 21.10 -27.21
N SER A 17 10.31 20.27 -27.53
CA SER A 17 10.45 19.64 -28.86
C SER A 17 9.23 18.78 -29.18
N ILE A 18 8.74 18.01 -28.21
CA ILE A 18 7.51 17.22 -28.35
C ILE A 18 6.31 18.13 -28.62
N LEU A 19 6.14 19.23 -27.89
CA LEU A 19 5.05 20.18 -28.13
C LEU A 19 5.12 20.86 -29.51
N ASP A 20 6.32 21.09 -30.01
CA ASP A 20 6.53 21.74 -31.30
C ASP A 20 6.21 20.77 -32.45
N GLU A 21 6.65 19.51 -32.36
CA GLU A 21 6.44 18.48 -33.40
C GLU A 21 5.06 17.79 -33.34
N MET A 22 4.45 17.67 -32.16
CA MET A 22 3.28 16.80 -31.99
C MET A 22 2.02 17.32 -32.69
N GLN A 23 1.40 16.44 -33.48
CA GLN A 23 0.17 16.72 -34.18
C GLN A 23 -1.06 16.21 -33.42
N ILE A 24 -2.21 16.82 -33.70
CA ILE A 24 -3.48 16.44 -33.08
C ILE A 24 -3.85 14.97 -33.43
N SER A 25 -3.52 14.51 -34.63
CA SER A 25 -3.69 13.12 -35.08
C SER A 25 -2.98 12.12 -34.15
N LEU A 26 -1.72 12.40 -33.80
CA LEU A 26 -0.91 11.57 -32.90
C LEU A 26 -1.52 11.52 -31.49
N ALA A 27 -2.03 12.65 -31.00
CA ALA A 27 -2.73 12.72 -29.72
C ALA A 27 -4.04 11.90 -29.75
N LYS A 28 -4.79 11.91 -30.87
CA LYS A 28 -5.99 11.06 -31.04
C LYS A 28 -5.63 9.59 -30.96
N GLU A 29 -4.59 9.21 -31.70
CA GLU A 29 -4.14 7.83 -31.77
C GLU A 29 -3.70 7.33 -30.40
N THR A 30 -2.85 8.10 -29.71
CA THR A 30 -2.41 7.80 -28.34
C THR A 30 -3.60 7.62 -27.39
N LEU A 31 -4.55 8.56 -27.38
CA LEU A 31 -5.74 8.45 -26.52
C LEU A 31 -6.60 7.24 -26.82
N SER A 32 -6.61 6.73 -28.07
CA SER A 32 -7.36 5.52 -28.40
C SER A 32 -6.76 4.24 -27.79
N LYS A 33 -5.48 4.29 -27.39
CA LYS A 33 -4.73 3.21 -26.75
C LYS A 33 -4.58 3.39 -25.22
N CYS A 34 -4.87 4.58 -24.69
CA CYS A 34 -4.77 4.89 -23.25
C CYS A 34 -5.89 4.26 -22.40
N VAL A 35 -5.60 4.05 -21.10
CA VAL A 35 -6.55 3.58 -20.09
C VAL A 35 -7.04 4.76 -19.25
N GLY A 36 -8.34 4.80 -18.90
CA GLY A 36 -8.95 5.83 -18.03
C GLY A 36 -10.11 6.62 -18.66
N ASP A 37 -10.51 7.73 -18.03
CA ASP A 37 -11.59 8.61 -18.53
C ASP A 37 -11.12 9.49 -19.70
N VAL A 38 -10.83 8.84 -20.83
CA VAL A 38 -10.34 9.45 -22.06
C VAL A 38 -11.35 10.47 -22.66
N ASN A 39 -12.63 10.37 -22.31
CA ASN A 39 -13.70 11.20 -22.88
C ASN A 39 -13.65 12.65 -22.37
N GLU A 40 -13.37 12.86 -21.09
CA GLU A 40 -13.24 14.21 -20.53
C GLU A 40 -12.05 14.98 -21.15
N ILE A 41 -10.93 14.30 -21.36
CA ILE A 41 -9.72 14.90 -21.95
C ILE A 41 -9.86 15.07 -23.46
N ARG A 42 -10.54 14.14 -24.14
CA ARG A 42 -10.94 14.29 -25.54
C ARG A 42 -11.69 15.63 -25.70
N ASN A 43 -12.69 15.92 -24.87
CA ASN A 43 -13.42 17.18 -24.96
C ASN A 43 -12.51 18.41 -24.69
N LYS A 44 -11.61 18.33 -23.70
CA LYS A 44 -10.62 19.39 -23.41
C LYS A 44 -9.59 19.63 -24.51
N ILE A 45 -9.27 18.61 -25.31
CA ILE A 45 -8.35 18.71 -26.45
C ILE A 45 -9.08 19.19 -27.72
N TYR A 46 -10.37 18.88 -27.91
CA TYR A 46 -11.05 19.16 -29.18
C TYR A 46 -11.98 20.38 -29.17
N GLU A 47 -12.52 20.81 -28.03
CA GLU A 47 -13.68 21.73 -28.00
C GLU A 47 -13.41 23.17 -27.52
N GLY A 48 -12.15 23.55 -27.26
CA GLY A 48 -11.79 24.91 -26.85
C GLY A 48 -11.11 25.70 -27.96
N GLY A 49 -11.43 27.00 -28.11
CA GLY A 49 -10.70 27.99 -28.94
C GLY A 49 -9.25 28.27 -28.47
N LYS A 50 -8.55 27.22 -28.03
CA LYS A 50 -7.21 27.22 -27.45
C LYS A 50 -6.17 26.89 -28.52
N SER A 51 -4.97 27.44 -28.36
CA SER A 51 -3.86 27.20 -29.30
C SER A 51 -3.50 25.71 -29.38
N ARG A 52 -2.91 25.27 -30.50
CA ARG A 52 -2.40 23.89 -30.65
C ARG A 52 -1.47 23.52 -29.49
N LYS A 53 -0.54 24.42 -29.13
CA LYS A 53 0.44 24.21 -28.06
C LYS A 53 -0.23 23.98 -26.71
N GLU A 54 -1.27 24.73 -26.38
CA GLU A 54 -2.01 24.56 -25.13
C GLU A 54 -2.75 23.22 -25.09
N ARG A 55 -3.38 22.82 -26.20
CA ARG A 55 -4.03 21.51 -26.33
C ARG A 55 -3.06 20.35 -26.15
N MET A 56 -1.89 20.43 -26.79
CA MET A 56 -0.83 19.43 -26.68
C MET A 56 -0.20 19.40 -25.27
N SER A 57 -0.08 20.55 -24.61
CA SER A 57 0.40 20.65 -23.22
C SER A 57 -0.54 19.95 -22.25
N ASN A 58 -1.86 20.14 -22.40
CA ASN A 58 -2.86 19.45 -21.59
C ASN A 58 -2.86 17.94 -21.86
N PHE A 59 -2.67 17.52 -23.11
CA PHE A 59 -2.50 16.11 -23.45
C PHE A 59 -1.27 15.49 -22.78
N LEU A 60 -0.10 16.13 -22.85
CA LEU A 60 1.13 15.57 -22.25
C LEU A 60 1.04 15.46 -20.72
N ARG A 61 0.39 16.42 -20.06
CA ARG A 61 0.12 16.33 -18.61
C ARG A 61 -0.67 15.07 -18.23
N LEU A 62 -1.64 14.68 -19.05
CA LEU A 62 -2.37 13.42 -18.86
C LEU A 62 -1.42 12.22 -19.00
N ILE A 63 -0.68 12.18 -20.11
CA ILE A 63 0.19 11.05 -20.43
C ILE A 63 1.19 10.82 -19.30
N ILE A 64 1.79 11.89 -18.76
CA ILE A 64 2.81 11.79 -17.70
C ILE A 64 2.25 11.24 -16.38
N HIS A 65 0.96 11.43 -16.10
CA HIS A 65 0.34 11.06 -14.82
C HIS A 65 0.14 9.55 -14.64
N ASP A 66 0.08 8.76 -15.71
CA ASP A 66 -0.18 7.32 -15.65
C ASP A 66 0.89 6.52 -16.38
N ASP A 67 1.53 5.58 -15.70
CA ASP A 67 2.62 4.77 -16.23
C ASP A 67 2.23 4.00 -17.50
N CYS A 68 1.00 3.48 -17.57
CA CYS A 68 0.50 2.78 -18.75
C CYS A 68 0.39 3.72 -19.95
N ASN A 69 -0.05 4.97 -19.73
CA ASN A 69 -0.19 5.97 -20.78
C ASN A 69 1.18 6.48 -21.29
N VAL A 70 2.18 6.62 -20.41
CA VAL A 70 3.57 6.93 -20.82
C VAL A 70 4.11 5.86 -21.78
N ILE A 71 3.88 4.58 -21.46
CA ILE A 71 4.34 3.47 -22.30
C ILE A 71 3.66 3.48 -23.66
N GLU A 72 2.34 3.64 -23.71
CA GLU A 72 1.58 3.68 -24.97
C GLU A 72 1.97 4.89 -25.83
N PHE A 73 2.14 6.07 -25.24
CA PHE A 73 2.61 7.24 -25.96
C PHE A 73 3.98 7.02 -26.60
N ALA A 74 4.91 6.38 -25.88
CA ALA A 74 6.23 6.06 -26.42
C ALA A 74 6.21 4.99 -27.51
N LYS A 75 5.19 4.11 -27.55
CA LYS A 75 4.98 3.19 -28.68
C LYS A 75 4.47 3.96 -29.89
N VAL A 76 3.47 4.83 -29.70
CA VAL A 76 2.89 5.65 -30.78
C VAL A 76 3.94 6.56 -31.42
N LEU A 77 4.84 7.16 -30.62
CA LEU A 77 5.97 7.94 -31.17
C LEU A 77 6.90 7.08 -32.05
N ARG A 78 7.25 5.87 -31.61
CA ARG A 78 8.07 4.93 -32.39
C ARG A 78 7.37 4.47 -33.67
N GLU A 79 6.09 4.13 -33.58
CA GLU A 79 5.27 3.70 -34.73
C GLU A 79 5.16 4.80 -35.80
N ASN A 80 5.28 6.07 -35.40
CA ASN A 80 5.24 7.23 -36.30
C ASN A 80 6.63 7.78 -36.64
N GLY A 81 7.73 7.10 -36.29
CA GLY A 81 9.10 7.51 -36.61
C GLY A 81 9.55 8.79 -35.90
N LEU A 82 9.04 9.05 -34.69
CA LEU A 82 9.35 10.19 -33.82
C LEU A 82 10.08 9.77 -32.53
N GLU A 83 10.82 8.67 -32.61
CA GLU A 83 11.53 8.08 -31.47
C GLU A 83 12.72 8.92 -30.99
N GLU A 84 13.29 9.75 -31.86
CA GLU A 84 14.33 10.71 -31.52
C GLU A 84 13.85 11.74 -30.49
N LEU A 85 12.54 12.02 -30.43
CA LEU A 85 11.96 12.88 -29.39
C LEU A 85 12.07 12.28 -27.97
N LEU A 86 12.38 10.98 -27.87
CA LEU A 86 12.63 10.27 -26.62
C LEU A 86 14.11 10.03 -26.34
N ALA A 87 15.00 10.40 -27.26
CA ALA A 87 16.44 10.32 -27.04
C ALA A 87 16.85 11.36 -25.97
N CYS A 88 17.47 10.90 -24.89
CA CYS A 88 18.18 11.79 -23.98
C CYS A 88 19.52 12.15 -24.64
N GLU A 89 19.66 13.35 -25.17
CA GLU A 89 20.99 13.88 -25.46
C GLU A 89 21.68 14.19 -24.13
N GLU A 90 22.44 13.23 -23.60
CA GLU A 90 23.36 13.47 -22.46
C GLU A 90 24.57 14.34 -22.85
N SER A 91 24.61 14.90 -24.07
CA SER A 91 25.82 15.49 -24.67
C SER A 91 25.82 17.03 -24.81
N ILE A 92 24.81 17.76 -24.33
CA ILE A 92 24.80 19.24 -24.44
C ILE A 92 25.69 19.96 -23.41
N THR A 93 26.32 19.28 -22.44
CA THR A 93 27.30 19.90 -21.52
C THR A 93 28.74 19.98 -22.06
N ARG A 94 28.96 20.02 -23.38
CA ARG A 94 30.34 20.14 -23.93
C ARG A 94 30.52 20.89 -25.26
N ARG A 95 29.65 21.85 -25.61
CA ARG A 95 29.99 22.86 -26.62
C ARG A 95 30.29 24.20 -25.97
N HIS A 96 31.58 24.55 -26.05
CA HIS A 96 32.20 25.86 -25.85
C HIS A 96 31.22 27.05 -25.82
N ILE A 97 30.97 27.55 -24.61
CA ILE A 97 30.89 28.99 -24.40
C ILE A 97 32.34 29.44 -24.24
N SER A 98 32.79 30.30 -25.15
CA SER A 98 34.10 30.95 -25.12
C SER A 98 34.21 31.78 -23.84
N ALA A 99 35.35 31.67 -23.15
CA ALA A 99 35.68 32.32 -21.89
C ALA A 99 35.95 33.83 -22.02
N GLN A 100 35.12 34.56 -22.77
CA GLN A 100 35.27 36.01 -22.97
C GLN A 100 34.05 36.85 -22.55
N ASP A 101 32.96 36.24 -22.08
CA ASP A 101 31.76 36.98 -21.64
C ASP A 101 31.39 36.77 -20.16
N ILE A 102 32.31 36.25 -19.33
CA ILE A 102 32.13 36.19 -17.86
C ILE A 102 33.34 36.85 -17.21
N ASP A 103 33.45 38.15 -17.39
CA ASP A 103 34.21 39.02 -16.50
C ASP A 103 33.38 40.28 -16.28
N MET A 104 32.51 40.20 -15.28
CA MET A 104 32.03 41.31 -14.44
C MET A 104 30.93 40.76 -13.53
N VAL A 105 31.31 40.41 -12.31
CA VAL A 105 30.65 40.72 -11.01
C VAL A 105 31.28 39.77 -9.98
N GLU A 106 32.49 40.13 -9.54
CA GLU A 106 32.99 39.76 -8.21
C GLU A 106 32.68 40.93 -7.28
N ASN A 107 31.61 40.82 -6.49
CA ASN A 107 31.53 41.33 -5.12
C ASN A 107 30.14 41.08 -4.53
N THR A 108 29.99 39.99 -3.77
CA THR A 108 29.11 39.94 -2.60
C THR A 108 29.49 38.72 -1.76
N ASP A 109 29.69 38.94 -0.47
CA ASP A 109 29.89 37.95 0.60
C ASP A 109 28.67 37.01 0.78
N ALA A 110 28.32 36.23 -0.24
CA ALA A 110 27.30 35.21 -0.16
C ALA A 110 27.95 33.86 0.18
N TRP A 111 27.95 33.50 1.46
CA TRP A 111 28.25 32.14 1.88
C TRP A 111 27.16 31.21 1.34
N THR A 112 27.46 30.57 0.21
CA THR A 112 26.64 29.50 -0.34
C THR A 112 27.23 28.20 0.17
N GLU A 113 26.88 27.77 1.39
CA GLU A 113 26.99 26.35 1.69
C GLU A 113 25.91 25.65 0.85
N SER A 114 26.28 25.30 -0.38
CA SER A 114 25.56 24.28 -1.10
C SER A 114 25.70 23.02 -0.27
N ILE A 115 24.66 22.65 0.49
CA ILE A 115 24.50 21.27 0.94
C ILE A 115 24.75 20.44 -0.31
N ASN A 116 25.87 19.73 -0.35
CA ASN A 116 26.35 19.11 -1.58
C ASN A 116 25.24 18.17 -2.04
N PHE A 117 24.54 18.57 -3.10
CA PHE A 117 23.37 17.89 -3.63
C PHE A 117 23.69 16.43 -3.94
N GLU A 118 24.96 16.17 -4.25
CA GLU A 118 25.49 14.83 -4.47
C GLU A 118 25.49 13.99 -3.19
N ASN A 119 25.91 14.53 -2.04
CA ASN A 119 25.85 13.80 -0.75
C ASN A 119 24.39 13.55 -0.32
N LEU A 120 23.52 14.54 -0.52
CA LEU A 120 22.10 14.42 -0.22
C LEU A 120 21.41 13.39 -1.12
N SER A 121 21.62 13.50 -2.43
CA SER A 121 21.10 12.54 -3.41
C SER A 121 21.66 11.16 -3.12
N ASN A 122 22.95 11.01 -2.86
CA ASN A 122 23.57 9.72 -2.51
C ASN A 122 22.97 9.13 -1.22
N LEU A 123 22.68 9.95 -0.21
CA LEU A 123 22.02 9.52 1.02
C LEU A 123 20.60 9.00 0.75
N PHE A 124 19.77 9.75 0.04
CA PHE A 124 18.40 9.34 -0.29
C PHE A 124 18.33 8.21 -1.33
N ASP A 125 19.25 8.17 -2.30
CA ASP A 125 19.38 7.09 -3.26
C ASP A 125 19.86 5.79 -2.56
N SER A 126 20.60 5.91 -1.45
CA SER A 126 20.95 4.77 -0.58
C SER A 126 19.79 4.23 0.26
N PHE A 127 18.68 4.97 0.35
CA PHE A 127 17.46 4.50 1.01
C PHE A 127 16.73 3.53 0.09
N ASN A 128 17.00 2.24 0.29
CA ASN A 128 16.36 1.16 -0.43
C ASN A 128 15.84 0.13 0.57
N ILE A 129 14.53 0.14 0.80
CA ILE A 129 13.88 -0.85 1.65
C ILE A 129 13.78 -2.14 0.85
N VAL A 130 14.68 -3.08 1.12
CA VAL A 130 14.62 -4.40 0.49
C VAL A 130 13.58 -5.22 1.23
N ILE A 131 12.41 -5.38 0.61
CA ILE A 131 11.37 -6.30 1.08
C ILE A 131 11.75 -7.71 0.58
N PRO A 132 11.91 -8.71 1.46
CA PRO A 132 12.23 -10.07 1.05
C PRO A 132 11.20 -10.61 0.03
N GLU A 133 11.68 -11.18 -1.07
CA GLU A 133 10.84 -11.68 -2.17
C GLU A 133 10.49 -13.17 -2.04
N ASP A 134 10.36 -13.73 -0.83
CA ASP A 134 10.03 -15.16 -0.69
C ASP A 134 8.61 -15.44 -1.23
N PRO A 135 8.45 -16.11 -2.40
CA PRO A 135 7.14 -16.34 -3.01
C PRO A 135 6.31 -17.36 -2.22
N SER A 136 6.96 -18.17 -1.37
CA SER A 136 6.33 -19.17 -0.52
C SER A 136 5.82 -18.58 0.79
N GLN A 137 6.28 -17.38 1.15
CA GLN A 137 5.84 -16.62 2.30
C GLN A 137 5.25 -15.31 1.80
N MET A 138 3.96 -15.35 1.42
CA MET A 138 3.18 -14.14 1.23
C MET A 138 3.21 -13.34 2.54
N SER A 139 4.19 -12.46 2.66
CA SER A 139 4.45 -11.75 3.88
C SER A 139 3.44 -10.62 3.99
N PHE A 140 2.78 -10.58 5.13
CA PHE A 140 1.83 -9.52 5.49
C PHE A 140 2.49 -8.14 5.28
N THR A 141 3.78 -8.06 5.56
CA THR A 141 4.61 -6.88 5.48
C THR A 141 4.70 -6.30 4.06
N ARG A 142 4.96 -7.09 3.02
CA ARG A 142 5.02 -6.53 1.64
C ARG A 142 3.74 -5.83 1.25
N ASN A 143 2.60 -6.41 1.60
CA ASN A 143 1.30 -5.85 1.26
C ASN A 143 0.95 -4.65 2.15
N LEU A 144 1.34 -4.68 3.42
CA LEU A 144 1.27 -3.52 4.32
C LEU A 144 2.04 -2.33 3.73
N LEU A 145 3.27 -2.55 3.25
CA LEU A 145 4.14 -1.53 2.68
C LEU A 145 3.64 -1.02 1.32
N ASN A 146 3.17 -1.92 0.45
CA ASN A 146 2.57 -1.51 -0.83
C ASN A 146 1.30 -0.68 -0.63
N THR A 147 0.49 -1.01 0.38
CA THR A 147 -0.78 -0.32 0.67
C THR A 147 -0.54 1.05 1.29
N THR A 148 0.46 1.18 2.16
CA THR A 148 0.88 2.47 2.71
C THR A 148 1.50 3.39 1.66
N LYS A 149 1.56 2.94 0.39
CA LYS A 149 2.21 3.63 -0.71
C LYS A 149 3.65 3.96 -0.34
N LEU A 150 4.31 3.09 0.42
CA LEU A 150 5.66 3.38 0.92
C LEU A 150 6.63 3.57 -0.25
N ASP A 151 6.47 2.84 -1.35
CA ASP A 151 7.28 3.05 -2.56
C ASP A 151 7.03 4.42 -3.20
N GLU A 152 5.78 4.90 -3.20
CA GLU A 152 5.41 6.23 -3.69
C GLU A 152 5.99 7.31 -2.76
N PHE A 153 5.87 7.12 -1.44
CA PHE A 153 6.44 8.00 -0.42
C PHE A 153 7.96 8.04 -0.48
N VAL A 154 8.62 6.88 -0.61
CA VAL A 154 10.07 6.76 -0.83
C VAL A 154 10.46 7.47 -2.13
N SER A 155 9.68 7.31 -3.20
CA SER A 155 9.91 8.00 -4.48
C SER A 155 9.71 9.51 -4.36
N GLU A 156 8.73 9.94 -3.58
CA GLU A 156 8.42 11.34 -3.32
C GLU A 156 9.52 12.00 -2.48
N ILE A 157 9.99 11.34 -1.41
CA ILE A 157 11.16 11.75 -0.64
C ILE A 157 12.40 11.86 -1.54
N LYS A 158 12.66 10.86 -2.40
CA LYS A 158 13.77 10.90 -3.36
C LYS A 158 13.64 12.04 -4.37
N LEU A 159 12.41 12.38 -4.77
CA LEU A 159 12.14 13.51 -5.65
C LEU A 159 12.30 14.85 -4.93
N LEU A 160 11.86 14.96 -3.67
CA LEU A 160 12.01 16.15 -2.84
C LEU A 160 13.48 16.47 -2.62
N ALA A 161 14.29 15.47 -2.30
CA ALA A 161 15.74 15.59 -2.18
C ALA A 161 16.41 16.19 -3.43
N ARG A 162 15.83 15.95 -4.62
CA ARG A 162 16.34 16.43 -5.90
C ARG A 162 15.86 17.85 -6.27
N ARG A 163 14.91 18.42 -5.54
CA ARG A 163 14.24 19.68 -5.90
C ARG A 163 14.38 20.78 -4.86
N ILE A 164 14.77 20.44 -3.64
CA ILE A 164 14.88 21.40 -2.54
C ILE A 164 16.19 22.18 -2.70
N VAL A 165 16.08 23.44 -3.16
CA VAL A 165 17.15 24.43 -3.06
C VAL A 165 16.93 25.20 -1.77
N LEU A 166 17.94 25.20 -0.90
CA LEU A 166 17.89 25.92 0.35
C LEU A 166 18.83 27.09 0.30
N CYS A 167 18.32 28.20 0.78
CA CYS A 167 19.04 29.44 0.75
C CYS A 167 18.99 30.08 2.12
N LYS A 168 20.17 30.27 2.70
CA LYS A 168 20.36 31.00 3.96
C LYS A 168 20.76 32.45 3.62
N HIS A 169 20.17 33.42 4.31
CA HIS A 169 20.47 34.86 4.16
C HIS A 169 20.49 35.39 2.72
N ILE A 170 19.34 35.32 2.03
CA ILE A 170 19.17 35.94 0.71
C ILE A 170 18.52 37.32 0.86
N LYS A 171 19.15 38.34 0.25
CA LYS A 171 18.56 39.67 0.10
C LYS A 171 17.24 39.55 -0.63
N ASP A 172 16.22 40.31 -0.23
CA ASP A 172 14.86 40.21 -0.79
C ASP A 172 14.80 40.28 -2.32
N GLU A 173 15.73 41.03 -2.92
CA GLU A 173 15.86 41.25 -4.36
C GLU A 173 16.23 39.96 -5.13
N ASP A 174 16.85 39.01 -4.44
CA ASP A 174 17.39 37.76 -4.98
C ASP A 174 16.47 36.55 -4.69
N LYS A 175 15.26 36.79 -4.16
CA LYS A 175 14.32 35.71 -3.82
C LYS A 175 13.61 35.15 -5.05
N ILE A 176 13.76 33.84 -5.27
CA ILE A 176 13.20 33.08 -6.39
C ILE A 176 11.92 32.37 -5.95
N LEU A 177 10.91 32.41 -6.81
CA LEU A 177 9.65 31.69 -6.61
C LEU A 177 9.88 30.17 -6.59
N GLY A 178 9.35 29.51 -5.55
CA GLY A 178 9.45 28.06 -5.36
C GLY A 178 10.63 27.61 -4.49
N THR A 179 11.45 28.54 -3.99
CA THR A 179 12.56 28.26 -3.07
C THR A 179 12.09 28.28 -1.62
N VAL A 180 12.60 27.36 -0.80
CA VAL A 180 12.33 27.32 0.65
C VAL A 180 13.39 28.15 1.36
N TYR A 181 12.96 29.18 2.09
CA TYR A 181 13.83 30.05 2.88
C TYR A 181 13.76 29.64 4.36
N ILE A 182 14.93 29.43 4.96
CA ILE A 182 15.03 29.03 6.37
C ILE A 182 15.50 30.26 7.16
N TYR A 183 14.74 30.58 8.22
CA TYR A 183 15.09 31.61 9.20
C TYR A 183 15.34 30.93 10.55
N GLU A 184 16.53 31.15 11.12
CA GLU A 184 16.91 30.59 12.42
C GLU A 184 16.40 31.47 13.56
N VAL A 185 15.56 30.89 14.41
CA VAL A 185 15.06 31.53 15.64
C VAL A 185 15.63 30.85 16.88
N ALA A 186 16.00 31.64 17.88
CA ALA A 186 16.31 31.17 19.22
C ALA A 186 15.03 31.08 20.06
N VAL A 187 14.77 29.91 20.65
CA VAL A 187 13.64 29.74 21.57
C VAL A 187 14.18 29.87 22.99
N LYS A 188 13.67 30.85 23.74
CA LYS A 188 14.03 31.09 25.15
C LYS A 188 12.82 30.93 26.05
N HIS A 189 13.03 30.38 27.24
CA HIS A 189 12.00 30.30 28.26
C HIS A 189 12.11 31.53 29.17
N LYS A 190 11.09 32.39 29.19
CA LYS A 190 11.08 33.63 29.97
C LYS A 190 9.75 33.72 30.73
N GLU A 191 9.80 33.80 32.06
CA GLU A 191 8.62 34.05 32.91
C GLU A 191 7.44 33.09 32.66
N ASN A 192 7.70 31.77 32.59
CA ASN A 192 6.71 30.73 32.26
C ASN A 192 6.07 30.82 30.87
N GLN A 193 6.67 31.60 29.96
CA GLN A 193 6.27 31.62 28.55
C GLN A 193 7.45 31.22 27.67
N ILE A 194 7.12 30.52 26.58
CA ILE A 194 8.07 30.24 25.50
C ILE A 194 8.10 31.49 24.63
N VAL A 195 9.26 32.14 24.57
CA VAL A 195 9.51 33.32 23.75
C VAL A 195 10.41 32.90 22.59
N ILE A 196 9.96 33.16 21.37
CA ILE A 196 10.73 32.95 20.15
C ILE A 196 11.43 34.27 19.83
N GLU A 197 12.76 34.32 19.97
CA GLU A 197 13.61 35.45 19.64
C GLU A 197 14.45 35.11 18.41
N GLU A 198 14.34 35.86 17.32
CA GLU A 198 15.18 35.62 16.13
C GLU A 198 16.65 36.00 16.41
N MET A 199 17.61 35.30 15.78
CA MET A 199 19.04 35.57 16.05
C MET A 199 19.51 36.95 15.56
N ASP A 200 18.92 37.52 14.49
CA ASP A 200 19.13 38.93 14.08
C ASP A 200 17.81 39.73 14.16
N PRO A 201 17.66 40.67 15.12
CA PRO A 201 16.45 41.48 15.28
C PRO A 201 16.08 42.36 14.08
N ARG A 202 17.01 42.59 13.14
CA ARG A 202 16.78 43.43 11.95
C ARG A 202 15.92 42.74 10.90
N GLU A 203 15.87 41.41 10.88
CA GLU A 203 15.10 40.63 9.89
C GLU A 203 13.66 40.31 10.36
N GLN A 204 13.40 40.44 11.67
CA GLN A 204 12.13 40.09 12.30
C GLN A 204 10.93 40.89 11.77
N LEU A 205 11.13 42.19 11.54
CA LEU A 205 10.09 43.08 11.02
C LEU A 205 9.73 42.74 9.58
N ASP A 206 10.72 42.38 8.76
CA ASP A 206 10.49 42.04 7.36
C ASP A 206 9.89 40.65 7.19
N PHE A 207 10.30 39.66 8.00
CA PHE A 207 9.75 38.31 7.92
C PHE A 207 8.30 38.23 8.43
N PHE A 208 7.97 38.78 9.61
CA PHE A 208 6.63 38.61 10.19
C PHE A 208 5.60 39.62 9.67
N HIS A 209 5.99 40.87 9.42
CA HIS A 209 5.02 41.93 9.12
C HIS A 209 4.80 42.20 7.63
N ARG A 210 5.70 41.82 6.72
CA ARG A 210 5.42 41.93 5.28
C ARG A 210 4.48 40.82 4.82
N LYS A 211 3.26 41.21 4.41
CA LYS A 211 2.36 40.35 3.62
C LYS A 211 2.98 40.14 2.25
N ASN A 212 3.65 39.02 2.07
CA ASN A 212 3.99 38.52 0.75
C ASN A 212 3.20 37.24 0.53
N ASP A 213 2.02 37.38 -0.07
CA ASP A 213 1.03 36.32 -0.27
C ASP A 213 1.55 35.17 -1.15
N LYS A 214 2.77 35.30 -1.68
CA LYS A 214 3.45 34.37 -2.57
C LYS A 214 4.60 33.59 -1.90
N LEU A 215 4.92 33.87 -0.64
CA LEU A 215 5.96 33.18 0.11
C LEU A 215 5.34 32.25 1.16
N ILE A 216 5.84 31.01 1.21
CA ILE A 216 5.56 30.09 2.32
C ILE A 216 6.60 30.38 3.41
N LYS A 217 6.14 30.93 4.53
CA LYS A 217 6.97 31.20 5.71
C LYS A 217 6.99 29.96 6.59
N VAL A 218 8.17 29.40 6.82
CA VAL A 218 8.36 28.25 7.71
C VAL A 218 9.13 28.74 8.93
N ILE A 219 8.57 28.53 10.12
CA ILE A 219 9.22 28.86 11.39
C ILE A 219 9.72 27.56 11.98
N GLN A 220 11.03 27.47 12.16
CA GLN A 220 11.66 26.35 12.83
C GLN A 220 11.46 26.49 14.36
N ILE A 221 10.78 25.52 14.99
CA ILE A 221 10.64 25.48 16.45
C ILE A 221 11.40 24.26 16.97
N LYS A 222 12.46 24.48 17.74
CA LYS A 222 13.25 23.41 18.38
C LYS A 222 12.48 22.84 19.58
N GLY A 223 11.70 21.79 19.35
CA GLY A 223 11.12 20.95 20.39
C GLY A 223 11.98 19.71 20.61
N GLY A 224 12.35 19.40 21.85
CA GLY A 224 12.89 18.09 22.19
C GLY A 224 11.81 17.04 21.91
N SER A 225 11.91 16.37 20.76
CA SER A 225 11.03 15.26 20.42
C SER A 225 11.16 14.19 21.50
N SER A 226 10.12 14.02 22.32
CA SER A 226 9.97 12.81 23.11
C SER A 226 9.82 11.65 22.15
N ASP A 227 10.75 10.70 22.19
CA ASP A 227 10.71 9.44 21.46
C ASP A 227 9.28 8.89 21.42
N VAL A 228 8.61 9.04 20.27
CA VAL A 228 7.42 8.24 19.97
C VAL A 228 7.99 6.87 19.67
N SER A 229 8.23 6.12 20.75
CA SER A 229 8.90 4.84 20.74
C SER A 229 8.19 3.87 19.78
N GLU A 230 8.75 3.71 18.58
CA GLU A 230 8.32 2.79 17.52
C GLU A 230 8.24 1.33 18.00
N THR A 231 8.87 1.03 19.14
CA THR A 231 8.74 -0.22 19.89
C THR A 231 7.30 -0.62 20.22
N LYS A 232 6.34 0.33 20.28
CA LYS A 232 4.96 0.05 20.71
C LYS A 232 4.06 -0.64 19.66
N ILE A 233 4.37 -0.55 18.36
CA ILE A 233 3.57 -1.22 17.32
C ILE A 233 3.80 -2.74 17.37
N ARG A 234 5.04 -3.16 17.65
CA ARG A 234 5.42 -4.56 17.83
C ARG A 234 4.62 -5.23 18.95
N ASP A 235 4.46 -4.52 20.06
CA ASP A 235 3.77 -5.02 21.25
C ASP A 235 2.25 -5.12 21.07
N SER A 236 1.71 -4.52 19.99
CA SER A 236 0.28 -4.52 19.65
C SER A 236 -0.15 -5.75 18.83
N ILE A 237 0.78 -6.64 18.45
CA ILE A 237 0.44 -7.91 17.79
C ILE A 237 0.15 -8.96 18.87
N PRO A 238 -1.07 -9.53 18.93
CA PRO A 238 -1.55 -10.27 20.10
C PRO A 238 -1.03 -11.71 20.17
N ILE A 239 0.29 -11.93 20.06
CA ILE A 239 0.91 -13.28 20.08
C ILE A 239 0.41 -14.11 21.27
N ASN A 240 0.28 -13.48 22.44
CA ASN A 240 -0.10 -14.13 23.68
C ASN A 240 -1.59 -14.55 23.70
N HIS A 241 -2.43 -13.94 22.87
CA HIS A 241 -3.87 -14.20 22.80
C HIS A 241 -4.30 -15.00 21.56
N ILE A 242 -3.39 -15.30 20.62
CA ILE A 242 -3.71 -16.04 19.39
C ILE A 242 -4.38 -17.38 19.70
N ARG A 243 -3.90 -18.10 20.72
CA ARG A 243 -4.49 -19.38 21.11
C ARG A 243 -5.95 -19.23 21.55
N ASP A 244 -6.24 -18.21 22.35
CA ASP A 244 -7.58 -17.97 22.89
C ASP A 244 -8.53 -17.55 21.76
N ILE A 245 -8.08 -16.65 20.88
CA ILE A 245 -8.81 -16.24 19.66
C ILE A 245 -9.13 -17.46 18.80
N VAL A 246 -8.13 -18.28 18.47
CA VAL A 246 -8.30 -19.45 17.61
C VAL A 246 -9.23 -20.46 18.28
N SER A 247 -9.05 -20.71 19.58
CA SER A 247 -9.92 -21.59 20.35
C SER A 247 -11.37 -21.13 20.28
N ASP A 248 -11.65 -19.87 20.57
CA ASP A 248 -13.00 -19.31 20.57
C ASP A 248 -13.63 -19.35 19.18
N VAL A 249 -12.90 -18.97 18.14
CA VAL A 249 -13.40 -19.03 16.76
C VAL A 249 -13.68 -20.46 16.33
N VAL A 250 -12.78 -21.41 16.63
CA VAL A 250 -12.99 -22.83 16.32
C VAL A 250 -14.17 -23.40 17.13
N ASN A 251 -14.34 -23.00 18.39
CA ASN A 251 -15.46 -23.37 19.23
C ASN A 251 -16.80 -22.94 18.61
N ARG A 252 -16.88 -21.70 18.12
CA ARG A 252 -18.08 -21.17 17.45
C ARG A 252 -18.32 -21.84 16.10
N ALA A 253 -17.31 -21.90 15.25
CA ALA A 253 -17.42 -22.39 13.88
C ALA A 253 -17.73 -23.90 13.79
N LEU A 254 -17.19 -24.70 14.71
CA LEU A 254 -17.46 -26.13 14.79
C LEU A 254 -18.64 -26.46 15.72
N SER A 255 -19.43 -25.47 16.11
CA SER A 255 -20.67 -25.72 16.85
C SER A 255 -21.69 -26.44 15.98
N LYS A 256 -22.57 -27.22 16.61
CA LYS A 256 -23.64 -27.94 15.92
C LYS A 256 -24.56 -27.00 15.15
N GLU A 257 -24.81 -25.82 15.70
CA GLU A 257 -25.65 -24.78 15.10
C GLU A 257 -25.05 -24.27 13.79
N ILE A 258 -23.79 -23.84 13.80
CA ILE A 258 -23.12 -23.31 12.60
C ILE A 258 -22.99 -24.39 11.53
N ILE A 259 -22.57 -25.61 11.89
CA ILE A 259 -22.48 -26.71 10.92
C ILE A 259 -23.84 -27.03 10.31
N THR A 260 -24.92 -27.05 11.10
CA THR A 260 -26.28 -27.28 10.59
C THR A 260 -26.70 -26.18 9.63
N ARG A 261 -26.46 -24.91 9.99
CA ARG A 261 -26.75 -23.76 9.15
C ARG A 261 -26.00 -23.83 7.81
N LEU A 262 -24.69 -24.06 7.85
CA LEU A 262 -23.86 -24.16 6.63
C LEU A 262 -24.26 -25.37 5.76
N CYS A 263 -24.63 -26.50 6.38
CA CYS A 263 -25.12 -27.67 5.65
C CYS A 263 -26.47 -27.42 4.96
N PHE A 264 -27.33 -26.58 5.56
CA PHE A 264 -28.60 -26.18 4.96
C PHE A 264 -28.40 -25.21 3.79
N GLU A 265 -27.45 -24.29 3.93
CA GLU A 265 -27.10 -23.29 2.91
C GLU A 265 -26.32 -23.89 1.72
N ALA A 266 -25.54 -24.95 1.96
CA ALA A 266 -24.70 -25.59 0.94
C ALA A 266 -25.50 -26.01 -0.30
N VAL A 267 -25.08 -25.54 -1.46
CA VAL A 267 -25.72 -25.85 -2.75
C VAL A 267 -25.08 -27.10 -3.34
N ILE A 268 -25.90 -28.12 -3.57
CA ILE A 268 -25.53 -29.31 -4.34
C ILE A 268 -25.84 -29.02 -5.81
N GLN A 269 -24.90 -29.23 -6.73
CA GLN A 269 -24.95 -28.75 -8.11
C GLN A 269 -26.23 -29.17 -8.86
N GLU A 270 -26.69 -30.40 -8.64
CA GLU A 270 -27.85 -30.96 -9.36
C GLU A 270 -29.17 -30.85 -8.60
N SER A 271 -29.13 -30.64 -7.28
CA SER A 271 -30.34 -30.68 -6.44
C SER A 271 -30.62 -29.38 -5.68
N GLY A 272 -29.65 -28.48 -5.53
CA GLY A 272 -29.84 -27.20 -4.85
C GLY A 272 -29.65 -27.30 -3.33
N ASN A 273 -30.49 -26.59 -2.58
CA ASN A 273 -30.44 -26.49 -1.11
C ASN A 273 -31.83 -26.64 -0.48
N ILE A 274 -31.97 -26.36 0.83
CA ILE A 274 -33.26 -26.51 1.54
C ILE A 274 -34.38 -25.59 1.01
N LYS A 275 -34.03 -24.55 0.24
CA LYS A 275 -34.99 -23.62 -0.37
C LYS A 275 -35.37 -24.05 -1.79
N SER A 276 -34.69 -25.05 -2.34
CA SER A 276 -34.99 -25.62 -3.65
C SER A 276 -36.14 -26.62 -3.56
N ASP A 277 -36.75 -26.92 -4.71
CA ASP A 277 -37.82 -27.91 -4.80
C ASP A 277 -37.34 -29.29 -4.28
N PRO A 278 -38.25 -30.12 -3.71
CA PRO A 278 -37.91 -31.46 -3.25
C PRO A 278 -37.20 -32.28 -4.34
N TYR A 279 -36.04 -32.85 -4.01
CA TYR A 279 -35.28 -33.71 -4.90
C TYR A 279 -35.23 -35.13 -4.32
N ILE A 280 -36.11 -36.00 -4.81
CA ILE A 280 -36.29 -37.36 -4.29
C ILE A 280 -35.37 -38.34 -5.02
N CYS A 281 -34.39 -38.87 -4.30
CA CYS A 281 -33.49 -39.90 -4.80
C CYS A 281 -33.94 -41.30 -4.37
N ARG A 282 -34.00 -42.23 -5.34
CA ARG A 282 -34.25 -43.66 -5.08
C ARG A 282 -33.01 -44.53 -5.24
N SER A 283 -32.03 -44.06 -6.01
CA SER A 283 -30.77 -44.78 -6.23
C SER A 283 -29.82 -44.53 -5.05
N SER A 284 -29.35 -45.61 -4.42
CA SER A 284 -28.36 -45.55 -3.34
C SER A 284 -27.06 -44.87 -3.79
N SER A 285 -26.57 -45.20 -4.98
CA SER A 285 -25.37 -44.57 -5.57
C SER A 285 -25.55 -43.06 -5.78
N THR A 286 -26.75 -42.62 -6.14
CA THR A 286 -27.05 -41.18 -6.26
C THR A 286 -27.09 -40.50 -4.89
N VAL A 287 -27.76 -41.10 -3.90
CA VAL A 287 -27.78 -40.57 -2.52
C VAL A 287 -26.35 -40.48 -1.96
N GLU A 288 -25.53 -41.49 -2.21
CA GLU A 288 -24.14 -41.57 -1.80
C GLU A 288 -23.32 -40.42 -2.41
N ARG A 289 -23.37 -40.24 -3.73
CA ARG A 289 -22.68 -39.13 -4.41
C ARG A 289 -23.09 -37.76 -3.87
N LEU A 290 -24.39 -37.51 -3.73
CA LEU A 290 -24.92 -36.23 -3.25
C LEU A 290 -24.58 -35.99 -1.77
N THR A 291 -24.50 -37.06 -0.96
CA THR A 291 -24.03 -36.99 0.44
C THR A 291 -22.57 -36.53 0.49
N LYS A 292 -21.71 -37.12 -0.35
CA LYS A 292 -20.29 -36.74 -0.42
C LYS A 292 -20.13 -35.28 -0.82
N GLU A 293 -20.83 -34.85 -1.87
CA GLU A 293 -20.81 -33.47 -2.35
C GLU A 293 -21.29 -32.49 -1.26
N LEU A 294 -22.37 -32.83 -0.56
CA LEU A 294 -22.87 -32.01 0.55
C LEU A 294 -21.86 -31.90 1.69
N ILE A 295 -21.21 -32.99 2.07
CA ILE A 295 -20.15 -32.99 3.10
C ILE A 295 -19.00 -32.09 2.67
N GLU A 296 -18.49 -32.26 1.44
CA GLU A 296 -17.39 -31.46 0.89
C GLU A 296 -17.74 -29.95 0.90
N LYS A 297 -18.91 -29.59 0.38
CA LYS A 297 -19.38 -28.19 0.35
C LYS A 297 -19.61 -27.60 1.74
N THR A 298 -20.10 -28.42 2.67
CA THR A 298 -20.26 -28.00 4.07
C THR A 298 -18.90 -27.74 4.72
N LEU A 299 -17.93 -28.64 4.53
CA LEU A 299 -16.58 -28.48 5.10
C LEU A 299 -15.81 -27.30 4.48
N GLU A 300 -15.97 -27.06 3.18
CA GLU A 300 -15.46 -25.88 2.49
C GLU A 300 -16.03 -24.60 3.13
N SER A 301 -17.33 -24.56 3.36
CA SER A 301 -18.02 -23.43 3.99
C SER A 301 -17.59 -23.22 5.44
N VAL A 302 -17.40 -24.30 6.22
CA VAL A 302 -16.87 -24.24 7.59
C VAL A 302 -15.44 -23.68 7.58
N GLY A 303 -14.60 -24.13 6.64
CA GLY A 303 -13.25 -23.60 6.45
C GLY A 303 -13.25 -22.10 6.14
N GLY A 304 -14.09 -21.66 5.19
CA GLY A 304 -14.27 -20.24 4.87
C GLY A 304 -14.73 -19.41 6.08
N TYR A 305 -15.71 -19.93 6.83
CA TYR A 305 -16.23 -19.26 8.03
C TYR A 305 -15.16 -19.13 9.13
N LEU A 306 -14.44 -20.22 9.43
CA LEU A 306 -13.33 -20.23 10.39
C LEU A 306 -12.32 -19.14 10.09
N VAL A 307 -11.88 -19.07 8.84
CA VAL A 307 -10.86 -18.14 8.40
C VAL A 307 -11.35 -16.69 8.51
N SER A 308 -12.56 -16.42 8.03
CA SER A 308 -13.15 -15.07 8.09
C SER A 308 -13.28 -14.58 9.54
N GLU A 309 -13.76 -15.42 10.44
CA GLU A 309 -13.92 -15.09 11.86
C GLU A 309 -12.57 -14.87 12.55
N MET A 310 -11.56 -15.71 12.28
CA MET A 310 -10.22 -15.54 12.83
C MET A 310 -9.61 -14.21 12.39
N CYS A 311 -9.74 -13.86 11.10
CA CYS A 311 -9.25 -12.59 10.58
C CYS A 311 -9.96 -11.39 11.21
N ALA A 312 -11.29 -11.47 11.37
CA ALA A 312 -12.07 -10.40 11.99
C ALA A 312 -11.68 -10.18 13.46
N GLU A 313 -11.47 -11.25 14.22
CA GLU A 313 -11.12 -11.17 15.63
C GLU A 313 -9.69 -10.64 15.83
N MET A 314 -8.73 -11.11 15.04
CA MET A 314 -7.36 -10.59 15.06
C MET A 314 -7.32 -9.10 14.70
N GLN A 315 -8.07 -8.68 13.68
CA GLN A 315 -8.15 -7.28 13.31
C GLN A 315 -8.74 -6.44 14.46
N ARG A 316 -9.81 -6.92 15.10
CA ARG A 316 -10.44 -6.21 16.21
C ARG A 316 -9.45 -5.97 17.35
N GLN A 317 -8.63 -6.98 17.69
CA GLN A 317 -7.61 -6.84 18.73
C GLN A 317 -6.51 -5.85 18.34
N ILE A 318 -5.93 -5.98 17.14
CA ILE A 318 -4.88 -5.07 16.67
C ILE A 318 -5.40 -3.62 16.66
N VAL A 319 -6.62 -3.38 16.16
CA VAL A 319 -7.22 -2.04 16.15
C VAL A 319 -7.46 -1.53 17.57
N SER A 320 -7.93 -2.38 18.47
CA SER A 320 -8.18 -2.02 19.86
C SER A 320 -6.88 -1.59 20.56
N ASP A 321 -5.82 -2.39 20.42
CA ASP A 321 -4.52 -2.15 21.05
C ASP A 321 -3.84 -0.90 20.48
N ILE A 322 -3.92 -0.70 19.16
CA ILE A 322 -3.38 0.51 18.53
C ILE A 322 -4.17 1.74 18.97
N LYS A 323 -5.51 1.65 19.04
CA LYS A 323 -6.35 2.78 19.47
C LYS A 323 -6.11 3.16 20.93
N SER A 324 -5.86 2.19 21.81
CA SER A 324 -5.55 2.48 23.21
C SER A 324 -4.14 3.05 23.39
N ASN A 325 -3.21 2.70 22.51
CA ASN A 325 -1.80 3.07 22.65
C ASN A 325 -1.39 4.29 21.81
N PHE A 326 -2.17 4.66 20.80
CA PHE A 326 -1.80 5.71 19.84
C PHE A 326 -2.99 6.61 19.46
N ASN A 327 -2.74 7.93 19.45
CA ASN A 327 -3.68 8.97 18.99
C ASN A 327 -3.58 9.21 17.46
N PHE A 328 -3.45 8.16 16.66
CA PHE A 328 -3.30 8.28 15.19
C PHE A 328 -4.64 8.21 14.43
N SER A 329 -4.64 8.76 13.21
CA SER A 329 -5.75 8.67 12.26
C SER A 329 -6.04 7.20 11.88
N LEU A 330 -7.25 6.73 12.21
CA LEU A 330 -7.69 5.34 12.04
C LEU A 330 -7.80 4.90 10.57
N ASP A 331 -7.90 5.82 9.61
CA ASP A 331 -8.32 5.50 8.24
C ASP A 331 -7.25 4.79 7.40
N LEU A 332 -5.98 5.18 7.58
CA LEU A 332 -4.86 4.52 6.88
C LEU A 332 -4.67 3.09 7.40
N PHE A 333 -4.75 2.92 8.73
CA PHE A 333 -4.65 1.62 9.38
C PHE A 333 -5.79 0.68 9.00
N LYS A 334 -7.01 1.20 8.90
CA LYS A 334 -8.19 0.43 8.48
C LYS A 334 -8.03 -0.13 7.07
N THR A 335 -7.52 0.67 6.14
CA THR A 335 -7.28 0.25 4.74
C THR A 335 -6.24 -0.88 4.65
N VAL A 336 -5.15 -0.72 5.41
CA VAL A 336 -4.07 -1.70 5.52
C VAL A 336 -4.55 -3.02 6.17
N LEU A 337 -5.42 -2.92 7.17
CA LEU A 337 -6.03 -4.08 7.81
C LEU A 337 -7.01 -4.81 6.88
N GLU A 338 -7.74 -4.14 5.98
CA GLU A 338 -8.62 -4.82 5.03
C GLU A 338 -7.85 -5.63 3.98
N ILE A 339 -6.72 -5.14 3.49
CA ILE A 339 -5.89 -5.86 2.51
C ILE A 339 -5.21 -7.08 3.14
N SER A 340 -4.78 -6.95 4.40
CA SER A 340 -4.16 -8.06 5.10
C SER A 340 -5.10 -9.24 5.40
N LYS A 341 -6.40 -8.99 5.56
CA LYS A 341 -7.41 -10.05 5.65
C LYS A 341 -7.29 -11.00 4.47
N PHE A 342 -7.16 -10.48 3.25
CA PHE A 342 -7.20 -11.29 2.04
C PHE A 342 -6.08 -12.35 1.95
N ILE A 343 -4.89 -12.03 2.47
CA ILE A 343 -3.69 -12.89 2.39
C ILE A 343 -3.66 -13.90 3.54
N LEU A 344 -3.97 -13.44 4.76
CA LEU A 344 -4.22 -14.34 5.89
C LEU A 344 -5.35 -15.31 5.55
N LEU A 345 -6.38 -14.84 4.83
CA LEU A 345 -7.53 -15.64 4.43
C LEU A 345 -7.13 -16.77 3.48
N LYS A 346 -6.45 -16.48 2.36
CA LYS A 346 -6.05 -17.52 1.40
C LYS A 346 -5.15 -18.59 2.02
N SER A 347 -4.20 -18.16 2.85
CA SER A 347 -3.19 -19.07 3.39
C SER A 347 -3.69 -19.91 4.57
N ALA A 348 -4.51 -19.34 5.45
CA ALA A 348 -5.20 -20.08 6.50
C ALA A 348 -6.27 -21.02 5.92
N LEU A 349 -6.93 -20.63 4.83
CA LEU A 349 -7.89 -21.48 4.14
C LEU A 349 -7.24 -22.75 3.59
N THR A 350 -6.06 -22.66 2.97
CA THR A 350 -5.33 -23.85 2.49
C THR A 350 -4.96 -24.79 3.64
N ALA A 351 -4.47 -24.25 4.76
CA ALA A 351 -4.11 -25.05 5.93
C ALA A 351 -5.35 -25.72 6.56
N ILE A 352 -6.44 -24.99 6.72
CA ILE A 352 -7.69 -25.52 7.28
C ILE A 352 -8.32 -26.55 6.33
N ALA A 353 -8.32 -26.29 5.02
CA ALA A 353 -8.78 -27.24 4.03
C ALA A 353 -7.98 -28.56 4.07
N ALA A 354 -6.65 -28.49 4.18
CA ALA A 354 -5.80 -29.67 4.31
C ALA A 354 -6.10 -30.49 5.59
N ILE A 355 -6.54 -29.83 6.66
CA ILE A 355 -6.95 -30.50 7.91
C ILE A 355 -8.33 -31.13 7.75
N LEU A 356 -9.29 -30.44 7.12
CA LEU A 356 -10.69 -30.89 7.04
C LEU A 356 -10.90 -31.98 5.97
N HIS A 357 -10.16 -31.93 4.86
CA HIS A 357 -10.35 -32.81 3.70
C HIS A 357 -10.24 -34.32 4.00
N PRO A 358 -9.28 -34.81 4.81
CA PRO A 358 -9.21 -36.23 5.18
C PRO A 358 -10.46 -36.73 5.91
N TYR A 359 -11.23 -35.85 6.54
CA TYR A 359 -12.41 -36.23 7.31
C TYR A 359 -13.68 -36.35 6.46
N ALA A 360 -13.71 -35.79 5.26
CA ALA A 360 -14.83 -35.96 4.33
C ALA A 360 -15.10 -37.45 4.05
N GLY A 361 -14.03 -38.23 3.80
CA GLY A 361 -14.13 -39.67 3.56
C GLY A 361 -14.60 -40.49 4.78
N VAL A 362 -14.27 -40.05 6.00
CA VAL A 362 -14.64 -40.75 7.24
C VAL A 362 -16.10 -40.46 7.63
N VAL A 363 -16.60 -39.23 7.41
CA VAL A 363 -18.00 -38.87 7.65
C VAL A 363 -18.90 -39.64 6.69
N PHE A 364 -18.49 -39.73 5.43
CA PHE A 364 -19.17 -40.47 4.39
C PHE A 364 -19.45 -41.93 4.76
N GLY A 365 -18.44 -42.67 5.24
CA GLY A 365 -18.61 -44.07 5.62
C GLY A 365 -19.66 -44.33 6.72
N VAL A 366 -19.93 -43.35 7.60
CA VAL A 366 -20.94 -43.48 8.66
C VAL A 366 -22.35 -43.19 8.14
N VAL A 367 -22.52 -42.22 7.24
CA VAL A 367 -23.84 -41.84 6.70
C VAL A 367 -24.35 -42.86 5.70
N SER A 368 -23.46 -43.43 4.88
CA SER A 368 -23.84 -44.40 3.84
C SER A 368 -24.49 -45.65 4.44
N ALA A 369 -23.98 -46.16 5.57
CA ALA A 369 -24.51 -47.38 6.21
C ALA A 369 -25.99 -47.29 6.66
N ALA A 370 -26.53 -46.09 6.89
CA ALA A 370 -27.86 -45.89 7.45
C ALA A 370 -28.98 -45.66 6.40
N THR A 371 -28.66 -45.44 5.13
CA THR A 371 -29.60 -44.88 4.13
C THR A 371 -30.03 -45.84 3.01
N PHE A 372 -29.60 -47.11 3.04
CA PHE A 372 -29.72 -48.03 1.90
C PHE A 372 -31.13 -48.50 1.49
N PHE A 373 -32.21 -48.21 2.24
CA PHE A 373 -33.49 -48.90 2.05
C PHE A 373 -34.71 -48.02 1.71
N ILE A 374 -34.59 -46.69 1.66
CA ILE A 374 -35.76 -45.79 1.50
C ILE A 374 -35.43 -44.65 0.53
N ALA A 375 -36.43 -44.21 -0.25
CA ALA A 375 -36.31 -42.99 -1.04
C ALA A 375 -36.05 -41.77 -0.15
N VAL A 376 -35.08 -40.93 -0.50
CA VAL A 376 -34.63 -39.81 0.33
C VAL A 376 -34.83 -38.50 -0.42
N ASN A 377 -35.44 -37.51 0.22
CA ASN A 377 -35.43 -36.13 -0.26
C ASN A 377 -34.17 -35.41 0.24
N VAL A 378 -33.20 -35.16 -0.65
CA VAL A 378 -31.89 -34.55 -0.30
C VAL A 378 -31.99 -33.05 0.02
N ASN A 379 -33.10 -32.40 -0.32
CA ASN A 379 -33.37 -31.02 0.07
C ASN A 379 -34.17 -30.93 1.37
N SER A 380 -34.58 -32.05 1.95
CA SER A 380 -35.31 -32.04 3.22
C SER A 380 -34.42 -31.60 4.38
N THR A 381 -34.99 -30.82 5.30
CA THR A 381 -34.32 -30.43 6.55
C THR A 381 -33.93 -31.63 7.39
N ALA A 382 -34.71 -32.72 7.34
CA ALA A 382 -34.43 -33.93 8.11
C ALA A 382 -33.14 -34.61 7.62
N TRP A 383 -33.02 -34.84 6.30
CA TRP A 383 -31.83 -35.49 5.74
C TRP A 383 -30.56 -34.65 5.95
N ARG A 384 -30.62 -33.35 5.65
CA ARG A 384 -29.46 -32.46 5.87
C ARG A 384 -29.09 -32.31 7.34
N ARG A 385 -30.06 -32.35 8.26
CA ARG A 385 -29.77 -32.31 9.70
C ARG A 385 -29.06 -33.57 10.19
N ASN A 386 -29.41 -34.73 9.65
CA ASN A 386 -28.71 -35.98 9.95
C ASN A 386 -27.25 -35.91 9.46
N ILE A 387 -27.03 -35.41 8.25
CA ILE A 387 -25.68 -35.20 7.70
C ILE A 387 -24.90 -34.19 8.53
N ALA A 388 -25.49 -33.03 8.85
CA ALA A 388 -24.87 -32.02 9.70
C ALA A 388 -24.49 -32.57 11.08
N THR A 389 -25.33 -33.43 11.65
CA THR A 389 -25.04 -34.08 12.94
C THR A 389 -23.84 -35.03 12.82
N ALA A 390 -23.76 -35.82 11.76
CA ALA A 390 -22.60 -36.68 11.51
C ALA A 390 -21.32 -35.87 11.28
N ILE A 391 -21.39 -34.76 10.54
CA ILE A 391 -20.27 -33.82 10.37
C ILE A 391 -19.85 -33.28 11.74
N TYR A 392 -20.78 -32.77 12.54
CA TYR A 392 -20.51 -32.21 13.87
C TYR A 392 -19.83 -33.22 14.80
N GLU A 393 -20.35 -34.45 14.90
CA GLU A 393 -19.76 -35.48 15.75
C GLU A 393 -18.31 -35.80 15.38
N LYS A 394 -18.00 -35.84 14.08
CA LYS A 394 -16.62 -36.05 13.61
C LYS A 394 -15.74 -34.83 13.86
N MET A 395 -16.24 -33.63 13.55
CA MET A 395 -15.53 -32.36 13.76
C MET A 395 -15.22 -32.13 15.24
N SER A 396 -16.15 -32.48 16.14
CA SER A 396 -15.97 -32.34 17.59
C SER A 396 -14.77 -33.13 18.12
N LYS A 397 -14.49 -34.31 17.54
CA LYS A 397 -13.35 -35.16 17.94
C LYS A 397 -12.00 -34.62 17.52
N ILE A 398 -11.96 -33.84 16.43
CA ILE A 398 -10.71 -33.29 15.87
C ILE A 398 -10.49 -31.83 16.26
N LYS A 399 -11.47 -31.23 16.94
CA LYS A 399 -11.49 -29.83 17.33
C LYS A 399 -10.19 -29.35 17.96
N GLN A 400 -9.63 -30.10 18.91
CA GLN A 400 -8.37 -29.75 19.57
C GLN A 400 -7.18 -29.75 18.60
N LYS A 401 -7.15 -30.70 17.66
CA LYS A 401 -6.12 -30.75 16.60
C LYS A 401 -6.24 -29.55 15.66
N VAL A 402 -7.47 -29.16 15.29
CA VAL A 402 -7.73 -27.95 14.49
C VAL A 402 -7.23 -26.70 15.22
N VAL A 403 -7.55 -26.56 16.52
CA VAL A 403 -7.05 -25.44 17.34
C VAL A 403 -5.54 -25.41 17.38
N GLN A 404 -4.89 -26.54 17.66
CA GLN A 404 -3.43 -26.62 17.79
C GLN A 404 -2.72 -26.25 16.48
N GLU A 405 -3.17 -26.79 15.35
CA GLU A 405 -2.55 -26.57 14.05
C GLU A 405 -2.79 -25.15 13.54
N ALA A 406 -4.02 -24.64 13.65
CA ALA A 406 -4.36 -23.26 13.30
C ALA A 406 -3.56 -22.27 14.16
N THR A 407 -3.48 -22.50 15.48
CA THR A 407 -2.69 -21.68 16.40
C THR A 407 -1.21 -21.67 16.01
N SER A 408 -0.63 -22.83 15.72
CA SER A 408 0.78 -22.93 15.35
C SER A 408 1.08 -22.23 14.02
N ASN A 409 0.20 -22.39 13.03
CA ASN A 409 0.31 -21.71 11.74
C ASN A 409 0.23 -20.19 11.89
N MET A 410 -0.74 -19.70 12.66
CA MET A 410 -0.92 -18.28 12.93
C MET A 410 0.25 -17.69 13.71
N LEU A 411 0.70 -18.35 14.78
CA LEU A 411 1.87 -17.92 15.56
C LEU A 411 3.11 -17.79 14.68
N ARG A 412 3.36 -18.77 13.81
CA ARG A 412 4.49 -18.74 12.88
C ARG A 412 4.40 -17.52 11.95
N ARG A 413 3.23 -17.27 11.37
CA ARG A 413 3.00 -16.12 10.47
C ARG A 413 3.12 -14.77 11.17
N CYS A 414 2.56 -14.65 12.37
CA CYS A 414 2.70 -13.44 13.18
C CYS A 414 4.16 -13.17 13.56
N LYS A 415 4.95 -14.20 13.89
CA LYS A 415 6.38 -14.06 14.15
C LYS A 415 7.15 -13.55 12.92
N ILE A 416 6.94 -14.17 11.76
CA ILE A 416 7.55 -13.71 10.50
C ILE A 416 7.23 -12.23 10.26
N THR A 417 5.96 -11.86 10.46
CA THR A 417 5.51 -10.46 10.28
C THR A 417 6.22 -9.51 11.25
N ILE A 418 6.36 -9.91 12.52
CA ILE A 418 7.07 -9.11 13.52
C ILE A 418 8.55 -8.96 13.15
N ASP A 419 9.21 -10.04 12.73
CA ASP A 419 10.63 -10.02 12.37
C ASP A 419 10.87 -9.12 11.15
N GLU A 420 9.96 -9.12 10.18
CA GLU A 420 10.02 -8.24 9.02
C GLU A 420 9.77 -6.76 9.37
N LEU A 421 8.81 -6.48 10.25
CA LEU A 421 8.58 -5.13 10.78
C LEU A 421 9.80 -4.64 11.56
N ASP A 422 10.40 -5.48 12.39
CA ASP A 422 11.61 -5.17 13.14
C ASP A 422 12.80 -4.87 12.20
N ASN A 423 12.91 -5.59 11.09
CA ASN A 423 13.91 -5.31 10.06
C ASN A 423 13.67 -3.96 9.38
N ILE A 424 12.42 -3.59 9.09
CA ILE A 424 12.10 -2.28 8.50
C ILE A 424 12.41 -1.15 9.48
N VAL A 425 12.01 -1.28 10.74
CA VAL A 425 12.32 -0.31 11.79
C VAL A 425 13.83 -0.12 11.90
N ARG A 426 14.62 -1.19 11.91
CA ARG A 426 16.09 -1.07 11.93
C ARG A 426 16.65 -0.35 10.69
N GLN A 427 16.07 -0.57 9.52
CA GLN A 427 16.46 0.14 8.29
C GLN A 427 16.11 1.63 8.37
N LEU A 428 14.94 1.97 8.92
CA LEU A 428 14.52 3.34 9.17
C LEU A 428 15.42 4.03 10.20
N GLU A 429 15.71 3.38 11.34
CA GLU A 429 16.64 3.90 12.35
C GLU A 429 18.06 4.08 11.80
N ALA A 430 18.55 3.12 11.00
CA ALA A 430 19.86 3.23 10.38
C ALA A 430 19.90 4.38 9.37
N PHE A 431 18.82 4.60 8.62
CA PHE A 431 18.68 5.73 7.72
C PHE A 431 18.63 7.06 8.49
N GLN A 432 17.83 7.13 9.56
CA GLN A 432 17.76 8.30 10.45
C GLN A 432 19.12 8.63 11.07
N ARG A 433 19.87 7.63 11.55
CA ARG A 433 21.23 7.85 12.08
C ARG A 433 22.20 8.37 11.01
N ARG A 434 22.06 7.92 9.75
CA ARG A 434 22.87 8.43 8.63
C ARG A 434 22.52 9.89 8.31
N ILE A 435 21.25 10.27 8.42
CA ILE A 435 20.80 11.67 8.34
C ILE A 435 21.41 12.49 9.48
N ASP A 436 21.32 12.01 10.73
CA ASP A 436 21.89 12.67 11.92
C ASP A 436 23.42 12.90 11.82
N LEU A 437 24.12 12.03 11.08
CA LEU A 437 25.58 12.10 10.91
C LEU A 437 26.03 12.94 9.70
N SER A 438 25.16 13.23 8.73
CA SER A 438 25.56 13.82 7.44
C SER A 438 25.42 15.33 7.35
N ASP A 439 24.50 15.95 8.11
CA ASP A 439 24.48 17.41 8.32
C ASP A 439 23.42 17.78 9.37
N HIS A 440 23.75 18.61 10.38
CA HIS A 440 22.76 19.06 11.38
C HIS A 440 21.61 19.83 10.72
N VAL A 441 21.87 20.47 9.58
CA VAL A 441 20.88 21.19 8.77
C VAL A 441 19.90 20.22 8.09
N LEU A 442 20.37 19.04 7.66
CA LEU A 442 19.57 18.05 6.93
C LEU A 442 18.50 17.39 7.81
N ARG A 443 18.88 17.08 9.05
CA ARG A 443 17.99 16.57 10.09
C ARG A 443 16.79 17.49 10.31
N GLU A 444 17.03 18.80 10.24
CA GLU A 444 16.01 19.81 10.57
C GLU A 444 15.08 20.13 9.41
N LEU A 445 15.46 19.81 8.16
CA LEU A 445 14.60 19.89 6.97
C LEU A 445 13.62 18.73 6.87
N LEU A 446 14.06 17.52 7.18
CA LEU A 446 13.23 16.32 7.13
C LEU A 446 12.15 16.28 8.22
N LEU A 447 12.32 17.02 9.32
CA LEU A 447 11.31 17.19 10.36
C LEU A 447 10.23 18.23 9.99
N CYS A 448 10.45 19.03 8.94
CA CYS A 448 9.51 20.04 8.46
C CYS A 448 8.64 19.57 7.26
N LEU A 449 9.00 18.44 6.65
CA LEU A 449 8.24 17.74 5.61
C LEU A 449 7.45 16.60 6.25
#